data_AF-A0A179H276-F1
#
_entry.id   AF-A0A179H276-F1
#
_cell.length_a   1.000
_cell.length_b   1.000
_cell.length_c   1.000
_cell.angle_alpha   90.00
_cell.angle_beta   90.00
_cell.angle_gamma   90.00
#
_symmetry.space_group_name_H-M   'P 1'
#
loop_
_entity.id
_entity.type
_entity.pdbx_description
1 polymer ?
#
loop_
_entity_poly.entity_id
_entity_poly.type
_entity_poly.pdbx_seq_one_letter_code
_entity_poly.pdbx_strand_id
1 'polypeptide(L)'
;MTTGLDTKLGKLRTSRTCAEFAKLPTNGPLPPKLSGYATSPTHGYERMCRRERATGAMRNTSVFAMSLGYDRGVYGGSVAGIWALMDSAFMFDYSAARSNRDLGSKIIDAFATVRGLDTGNPELNAHLLDVATVMACNFTALRGKAELEDARHLHSQPCVAIWDDLAAMARYRIADAVFCHVWYDSPGDEASLVMAGLGCAVHDLIDVGPDVACGEISNIIPSLTRGDLSIAALRSVYVGMVAAMEWYAAYDPFNTAALAILMTHWWQLDNLRHRTVALMSRVSTSPDYAVSPEKLTSAPSFDTFTHTNHLKYDEGQAVIDDQREELDHLEALGFEDIQGLIKTLIRPVLDYADARDRRLPIEITYCTEVLEACLSRRHSEKVKVLWRLALIMWKCGAIWATVLASTQYAHQGYTNCDRGREDLDESTWAQG
;
A
#
# COMPACT_ATOMS: atom_id res chain seq x y z
N MET A 1 12.00 27.98 -25.48
CA MET A 1 10.59 27.82 -25.10
C MET A 1 10.34 26.34 -24.87
N THR A 2 10.36 25.89 -23.62
CA THR A 2 9.87 24.56 -23.23
C THR A 2 8.35 24.56 -23.45
N THR A 3 7.84 23.58 -24.18
CA THR A 3 6.44 23.51 -24.67
C THR A 3 5.39 23.34 -23.58
N GLY A 4 5.72 23.51 -22.29
CA GLY A 4 4.81 23.34 -21.15
C GLY A 4 4.31 21.90 -20.93
N LEU A 5 4.66 20.97 -21.82
CA LEU A 5 4.27 19.55 -21.76
C LEU A 5 5.20 18.74 -20.86
N ASP A 6 6.49 19.05 -20.92
CA ASP A 6 7.52 18.46 -20.06
C ASP A 6 8.33 19.57 -19.39
N THR A 7 8.67 19.37 -18.12
CA THR A 7 9.59 20.24 -17.39
C THR A 7 10.69 19.44 -16.75
N LYS A 8 11.86 20.05 -16.57
CA LYS A 8 13.02 19.43 -15.91
C LYS A 8 13.63 20.40 -14.91
N LEU A 9 13.77 19.95 -13.68
CA LEU A 9 14.47 20.64 -12.59
C LEU A 9 15.54 19.69 -12.04
N GLY A 10 16.80 19.90 -12.44
CA GLY A 10 17.88 19.00 -12.07
C GLY A 10 17.63 17.57 -12.59
N LYS A 11 17.55 16.61 -11.67
CA LYS A 11 17.29 15.18 -11.94
C LYS A 11 15.82 14.78 -11.78
N LEU A 12 14.92 15.74 -11.57
CA LEU A 12 13.47 15.55 -11.56
C LEU A 12 12.90 16.09 -12.87
N ARG A 13 12.09 15.29 -13.55
CA ARG A 13 11.30 15.74 -14.70
C ARG A 13 9.82 15.47 -14.46
N THR A 14 8.97 16.35 -14.96
CA THR A 14 7.54 16.06 -15.11
C THR A 14 7.23 15.91 -16.58
N SER A 15 6.33 15.00 -16.93
CA SER A 15 5.97 14.75 -18.32
C SER A 15 4.50 14.43 -18.49
N ARG A 16 3.88 15.07 -19.47
CA ARG A 16 2.52 14.75 -19.91
C ARG A 16 2.52 13.75 -21.07
N THR A 17 3.60 13.68 -21.84
CA THR A 17 3.73 12.74 -22.96
C THR A 17 4.00 11.31 -22.50
N CYS A 18 4.60 11.14 -21.31
CA CYS A 18 4.81 9.82 -20.71
C CYS A 18 3.58 9.31 -19.96
N ALA A 19 2.56 10.14 -19.72
CA ALA A 19 1.39 9.84 -18.90
C ALA A 19 0.30 9.06 -19.67
N GLU A 20 0.70 8.01 -20.39
CA GLU A 20 -0.17 7.23 -21.27
C GLU A 20 -0.02 5.73 -21.03
N PHE A 21 -1.14 5.00 -20.98
CA PHE A 21 -1.16 3.54 -20.91
C PHE A 21 -1.74 2.93 -22.17
N ALA A 22 -1.29 1.73 -22.49
CA ALA A 22 -1.94 0.90 -23.51
C ALA A 22 -3.40 0.62 -23.11
N LYS A 23 -4.31 0.74 -24.07
CA LYS A 23 -5.73 0.39 -23.85
C LYS A 23 -5.90 -1.13 -23.86
N LEU A 24 -6.61 -1.63 -22.86
CA LEU A 24 -6.93 -3.03 -22.68
C LEU A 24 -8.45 -3.23 -22.64
N PRO A 25 -8.97 -4.36 -23.14
CA PRO A 25 -10.37 -4.69 -22.96
C PRO A 25 -10.67 -4.94 -21.48
N THR A 26 -11.77 -4.39 -20.97
CA THR A 26 -12.24 -4.65 -19.61
C THR A 26 -13.55 -5.44 -19.61
N ASN A 27 -13.73 -6.31 -18.63
CA ASN A 27 -14.96 -7.13 -18.46
C ASN A 27 -16.13 -6.35 -17.83
N GLY A 28 -16.18 -5.02 -18.02
CA GLY A 28 -17.16 -4.12 -17.41
C GLY A 28 -16.55 -2.79 -16.96
N PRO A 29 -17.34 -1.93 -16.31
CA PRO A 29 -16.84 -0.68 -15.73
C PRO A 29 -15.84 -0.97 -14.61
N LEU A 30 -14.85 -0.10 -14.46
CA LEU A 30 -13.94 -0.16 -13.32
C LEU A 30 -14.68 0.24 -12.04
N PRO A 31 -14.38 -0.39 -10.89
CA PRO A 31 -14.96 0.02 -9.63
C PRO A 31 -14.54 1.46 -9.31
N PRO A 32 -15.38 2.27 -8.64
CA PRO A 32 -14.97 3.60 -8.22
C PRO A 32 -13.81 3.51 -7.23
N LYS A 33 -12.89 4.48 -7.28
CA LYS A 33 -11.93 4.70 -6.21
C LYS A 33 -12.60 5.52 -5.11
N LEU A 34 -12.36 5.11 -3.86
CA LEU A 34 -13.09 5.58 -2.68
C LEU A 34 -12.17 6.34 -1.72
N SER A 35 -12.72 7.06 -0.75
CA SER A 35 -11.94 7.86 0.21
C SER A 35 -11.12 7.02 1.21
N GLY A 36 -11.45 5.73 1.32
CA GLY A 36 -10.91 4.80 2.31
C GLY A 36 -11.58 4.89 3.68
N TYR A 37 -12.64 5.70 3.82
CA TYR A 37 -13.33 5.90 5.09
C TYR A 37 -14.56 5.01 5.32
N ALA A 38 -14.41 3.68 5.19
CA ALA A 38 -15.50 2.74 5.44
C ALA A 38 -15.41 1.97 6.79
N THR A 39 -16.57 1.69 7.39
CA THR A 39 -16.70 0.75 8.52
C THR A 39 -17.29 -0.56 8.04
N SER A 40 -16.67 -1.71 8.34
CA SER A 40 -17.25 -3.01 7.96
C SER A 40 -18.51 -3.30 8.77
N PRO A 41 -19.70 -3.49 8.16
CA PRO A 41 -20.95 -3.70 8.89
C PRO A 41 -21.14 -5.17 9.32
N THR A 42 -20.05 -5.93 9.46
CA THR A 42 -20.12 -7.34 9.83
C THR A 42 -20.08 -7.55 11.35
N HIS A 43 -20.81 -8.54 11.85
CA HIS A 43 -20.75 -8.92 13.27
C HIS A 43 -19.35 -9.37 13.72
N GLY A 44 -18.54 -9.92 12.80
CA GLY A 44 -17.14 -10.25 13.05
C GLY A 44 -16.34 -9.00 13.39
N TYR A 45 -16.42 -7.99 12.54
CA TYR A 45 -15.75 -6.71 12.74
C TYR A 45 -16.21 -6.01 14.02
N GLU A 46 -17.53 -5.96 14.29
CA GLU A 46 -18.04 -5.36 15.53
C GLU A 46 -17.47 -6.04 16.79
N ARG A 47 -17.35 -7.37 16.76
CA ARG A 47 -16.77 -8.14 17.86
C ARG A 47 -15.29 -7.83 18.03
N MET A 48 -14.55 -7.76 16.93
CA MET A 48 -13.14 -7.37 16.92
C MET A 48 -12.96 -5.96 17.51
N CYS A 49 -13.76 -4.97 17.07
CA CYS A 49 -13.71 -3.63 17.64
C CYS A 49 -13.97 -3.63 19.15
N ARG A 50 -14.96 -4.39 19.63
CA ARG A 50 -15.23 -4.50 21.08
C ARG A 50 -14.06 -5.15 21.83
N ARG A 51 -13.46 -6.20 21.28
CA ARG A 51 -12.31 -6.91 21.86
C ARG A 51 -11.10 -5.97 22.00
N GLU A 52 -10.79 -5.23 20.95
CA GLU A 52 -9.66 -4.28 20.92
C GLU A 52 -10.01 -2.91 21.54
N ARG A 53 -11.23 -2.74 22.05
CA ARG A 53 -11.75 -1.47 22.59
C ARG A 53 -11.67 -0.30 21.59
N ALA A 54 -11.78 -0.61 20.31
CA ALA A 54 -11.81 0.37 19.24
C ALA A 54 -13.12 1.18 19.30
N THR A 55 -13.01 2.50 19.43
CA THR A 55 -14.13 3.44 19.52
C THR A 55 -13.92 4.64 18.61
N GLY A 56 -14.99 5.37 18.32
CA GLY A 56 -14.94 6.55 17.45
C GLY A 56 -14.36 6.21 16.07
N ALA A 57 -13.37 6.99 15.64
CA ALA A 57 -12.72 6.82 14.34
C ALA A 57 -11.94 5.50 14.18
N MET A 58 -11.48 4.87 15.26
CA MET A 58 -10.84 3.55 15.16
C MET A 58 -11.81 2.44 14.74
N ARG A 59 -13.12 2.72 14.65
CA ARG A 59 -14.08 1.81 14.01
C ARG A 59 -14.02 1.85 12.50
N ASN A 60 -13.30 2.80 11.90
CA ASN A 60 -12.98 2.76 10.48
C ASN A 60 -11.92 1.69 10.20
N THR A 61 -12.13 0.88 9.16
CA THR A 61 -11.26 -0.26 8.81
C THR A 61 -9.84 0.17 8.46
N SER A 62 -9.69 1.19 7.60
CA SER A 62 -8.38 1.75 7.23
C SER A 62 -7.65 2.38 8.43
N VAL A 63 -8.36 3.13 9.27
CA VAL A 63 -7.78 3.71 10.49
C VAL A 63 -7.37 2.60 11.46
N PHE A 64 -8.21 1.58 11.65
CA PHE A 64 -7.90 0.44 12.51
C PHE A 64 -6.65 -0.30 12.02
N ALA A 65 -6.56 -0.58 10.71
CA ALA A 65 -5.42 -1.24 10.10
C ALA A 65 -4.12 -0.46 10.34
N MET A 66 -4.11 0.87 10.15
CA MET A 66 -2.94 1.71 10.41
C MET A 66 -2.64 1.85 11.92
N SER A 67 -3.66 2.08 12.75
CA SER A 67 -3.47 2.32 14.19
C SER A 67 -3.13 1.06 15.00
N LEU A 68 -3.51 -0.14 14.55
CA LEU A 68 -3.33 -1.37 15.32
C LEU A 68 -2.67 -2.49 14.51
N GLY A 69 -3.05 -2.66 13.25
CA GLY A 69 -2.42 -3.66 12.37
C GLY A 69 -0.95 -3.30 12.11
N TYR A 70 -0.71 -2.09 11.62
CA TYR A 70 0.62 -1.59 11.31
C TYR A 70 1.49 -1.48 12.57
N ASP A 71 0.96 -0.98 13.68
CA ASP A 71 1.67 -0.91 14.95
C ASP A 71 2.20 -2.27 15.44
N ARG A 72 1.34 -3.27 15.41
CA ARG A 72 1.67 -4.61 15.91
C ARG A 72 2.51 -5.39 14.91
N GLY A 73 2.20 -5.24 13.62
CA GLY A 73 2.88 -5.93 12.52
C GLY A 73 4.26 -5.38 12.21
N VAL A 74 4.46 -4.06 12.25
CA VAL A 74 5.72 -3.38 11.90
C VAL A 74 6.58 -3.11 13.14
N TYR A 75 6.01 -2.55 14.21
CA TYR A 75 6.78 -2.17 15.41
C TYR A 75 6.70 -3.20 16.54
N GLY A 76 6.10 -4.37 16.31
CA GLY A 76 5.94 -5.42 17.32
C GLY A 76 5.09 -5.01 18.52
N GLY A 77 4.39 -3.88 18.46
CA GLY A 77 3.66 -3.27 19.57
C GLY A 77 4.54 -2.71 20.69
N SER A 78 5.83 -2.45 20.45
CA SER A 78 6.80 -2.06 21.51
C SER A 78 7.08 -0.56 21.64
N VAL A 79 6.62 0.30 20.72
CA VAL A 79 6.90 1.75 20.77
C VAL A 79 5.63 2.54 21.12
N ALA A 80 5.13 2.34 22.35
CA ALA A 80 4.09 3.16 23.00
C ALA A 80 2.78 3.44 22.20
N GLY A 81 2.55 2.78 21.07
CA GLY A 81 1.48 3.12 20.11
C GLY A 81 1.62 4.51 19.47
N ILE A 82 2.76 5.19 19.61
CA ILE A 82 2.92 6.58 19.17
C ILE A 82 3.04 6.67 17.65
N TRP A 83 3.82 5.78 17.03
CA TRP A 83 3.91 5.71 15.56
C TRP A 83 2.55 5.37 14.94
N ALA A 84 1.79 4.49 15.57
CA ALA A 84 0.44 4.16 15.15
C ALA A 84 -0.51 5.36 15.11
N LEU A 85 -0.40 6.26 16.09
CA LEU A 85 -1.14 7.53 16.11
C LEU A 85 -0.68 8.45 14.98
N MET A 86 0.60 8.45 14.62
CA MET A 86 1.12 9.23 13.49
C MET A 86 0.62 8.71 12.15
N ASP A 87 0.72 7.39 11.96
CA ASP A 87 0.33 6.67 10.76
C ASP A 87 -1.17 6.82 10.49
N SER A 88 -1.97 6.82 11.55
CA SER A 88 -3.42 7.06 11.45
C SER A 88 -3.79 8.54 11.35
N ALA A 89 -2.97 9.46 11.87
CA ALA A 89 -3.22 10.89 11.72
C ALA A 89 -3.07 11.38 10.27
N PHE A 90 -2.27 10.71 9.45
CA PHE A 90 -2.30 10.88 7.99
C PHE A 90 -3.73 10.76 7.45
N MET A 91 -4.49 9.73 7.86
CA MET A 91 -5.86 9.56 7.40
C MET A 91 -6.73 10.76 7.81
N PHE A 92 -6.56 11.27 9.04
CA PHE A 92 -7.37 12.39 9.54
C PHE A 92 -7.09 13.69 8.79
N ASP A 93 -5.83 14.03 8.54
CA ASP A 93 -5.50 15.26 7.84
C ASP A 93 -5.71 15.15 6.33
N TYR A 94 -5.48 13.98 5.74
CA TYR A 94 -5.67 13.78 4.30
C TYR A 94 -7.15 13.71 3.91
N SER A 95 -7.99 13.07 4.74
CA SER A 95 -9.41 12.82 4.40
C SER A 95 -10.41 13.63 5.23
N ALA A 96 -10.05 14.08 6.43
CA ALA A 96 -10.96 14.74 7.39
C ALA A 96 -10.53 16.16 7.82
N ALA A 97 -9.48 16.76 7.22
CA ALA A 97 -8.92 18.06 7.63
C ALA A 97 -9.94 19.22 7.70
N ARG A 98 -11.09 19.13 7.02
CA ARG A 98 -12.18 20.13 7.14
C ARG A 98 -13.32 19.74 8.08
N SER A 99 -13.46 18.47 8.45
CA SER A 99 -14.66 17.95 9.11
C SER A 99 -14.59 17.93 10.64
N ASN A 100 -13.41 18.03 11.29
CA ASN A 100 -13.35 17.95 12.76
C ASN A 100 -12.17 18.70 13.41
N ARG A 101 -12.34 20.01 13.64
CA ARG A 101 -11.33 20.85 14.31
C ARG A 101 -10.99 20.38 15.73
N ASP A 102 -11.97 19.89 16.48
CA ASP A 102 -11.78 19.42 17.85
C ASP A 102 -10.89 18.18 17.93
N LEU A 103 -11.03 17.25 16.97
CA LEU A 103 -10.15 16.09 16.87
C LEU A 103 -8.71 16.50 16.57
N GLY A 104 -8.52 17.43 15.62
CA GLY A 104 -7.20 17.99 15.30
C GLY A 104 -6.53 18.62 16.53
N SER A 105 -7.27 19.42 17.31
CA SER A 105 -6.76 20.01 18.55
C SER A 105 -6.37 18.94 19.59
N LYS A 106 -7.19 17.89 19.77
CA LYS A 106 -6.87 16.80 20.72
C LYS A 106 -5.61 16.02 20.33
N ILE A 107 -5.40 15.78 19.04
CA ILE A 107 -4.20 15.13 18.53
C ILE A 107 -2.97 16.00 18.82
N ILE A 108 -3.05 17.31 18.53
CA ILE A 108 -1.99 18.28 18.83
C ILE A 108 -1.68 18.33 20.34
N ASP A 109 -2.70 18.35 21.19
CA ASP A 109 -2.55 18.41 22.66
C ASP A 109 -1.89 17.14 23.23
N ALA A 110 -2.27 15.97 22.71
CA ALA A 110 -1.64 14.70 23.07
C ALA A 110 -0.14 14.72 22.72
N PHE A 111 0.23 15.23 21.55
CA PHE A 111 1.63 15.36 21.15
C PHE A 111 2.41 16.40 21.95
N ALA A 112 1.79 17.53 22.28
CA ALA A 112 2.42 18.53 23.15
C ALA A 112 2.74 17.94 24.53
N THR A 113 1.87 17.07 25.03
CA THR A 113 2.07 16.35 26.29
C THR A 113 3.21 15.34 26.20
N VAL A 114 3.29 14.53 25.12
CA VAL A 114 4.39 13.58 24.87
C VAL A 114 5.73 14.29 24.72
N ARG A 115 5.78 15.42 24.00
CA ARG A 115 7.01 16.20 23.81
C ARG A 115 7.56 16.77 25.13
N GLY A 116 6.68 17.06 26.09
CA GLY A 116 7.05 17.62 27.39
C GLY A 116 7.38 16.57 28.46
N LEU A 117 7.26 15.27 28.15
CA LEU A 117 7.51 14.19 29.10
C LEU A 117 9.02 13.92 29.20
N ASP A 118 9.59 14.14 30.39
CA ASP A 118 10.89 13.58 30.76
C ASP A 118 10.69 12.16 31.27
N THR A 119 11.16 11.19 30.49
CA THR A 119 11.05 9.76 30.81
C THR A 119 12.12 9.29 31.81
N GLY A 120 13.07 10.15 32.17
CA GLY A 120 14.26 9.77 32.95
C GLY A 120 15.28 8.94 32.15
N ASN A 121 15.05 8.74 30.85
CA ASN A 121 15.97 8.06 29.93
C ASN A 121 16.35 9.02 28.78
N PRO A 122 17.62 9.45 28.69
CA PRO A 122 18.07 10.41 27.67
C PRO A 122 17.86 9.93 26.24
N GLU A 123 18.08 8.64 25.96
CA GLU A 123 17.91 8.05 24.63
C GLU A 123 16.44 8.03 24.21
N LEU A 124 15.54 7.67 25.12
CA LEU A 124 14.09 7.69 24.91
C LEU A 124 13.58 9.12 24.75
N ASN A 125 14.10 10.08 25.53
CA ASN A 125 13.75 11.49 25.39
C ASN A 125 14.19 12.06 24.02
N ALA A 126 15.38 11.71 23.55
CA ALA A 126 15.87 12.09 22.23
C ALA A 126 14.99 11.49 21.11
N HIS A 127 14.65 10.21 21.23
CA HIS A 127 13.74 9.53 20.32
C HIS A 127 12.36 10.23 20.26
N LEU A 128 11.74 10.54 21.41
CA LEU A 128 10.45 11.24 21.47
C LEU A 128 10.51 12.66 20.86
N LEU A 129 11.65 13.34 20.95
CA LEU A 129 11.86 14.65 20.33
C LEU A 129 11.97 14.56 18.80
N ASP A 130 12.67 13.54 18.29
CA ASP A 130 12.77 13.25 16.85
C ASP A 130 11.38 12.94 16.28
N VAL A 131 10.62 12.07 16.96
CA VAL A 131 9.22 11.75 16.66
C VAL A 131 8.39 13.03 16.52
N ALA A 132 8.45 13.92 17.51
CA ALA A 132 7.72 15.20 17.50
C ALA A 132 8.12 16.14 16.36
N THR A 133 9.40 16.17 16.00
CA THR A 133 9.92 17.02 14.91
C THR A 133 9.46 16.52 13.55
N VAL A 134 9.55 15.21 13.33
CA VAL A 134 9.08 14.54 12.12
C VAL A 134 7.58 14.74 11.92
N MET A 135 6.79 14.60 12.99
CA MET A 135 5.36 14.91 12.98
C MET A 135 5.08 16.33 12.52
N ALA A 136 5.72 17.33 13.13
CA ALA A 136 5.45 18.73 12.82
C ALA A 136 5.72 19.06 11.35
N CYS A 137 6.76 18.46 10.77
CA CYS A 137 7.11 18.65 9.36
C CYS A 137 6.09 17.98 8.42
N ASN A 138 5.76 16.71 8.65
CA ASN A 138 4.89 15.93 7.78
C ASN A 138 3.44 16.40 7.84
N PHE A 139 2.88 16.61 9.04
CA PHE A 139 1.50 17.08 9.20
C PHE A 139 1.27 18.46 8.58
N THR A 140 2.23 19.37 8.74
CA THR A 140 2.10 20.72 8.16
C THR A 140 2.12 20.68 6.64
N ALA A 141 2.99 19.86 6.05
CA ALA A 141 3.08 19.71 4.60
C ALA A 141 1.82 19.05 4.00
N LEU A 142 1.35 17.95 4.60
CA LEU A 142 0.18 17.21 4.14
C LEU A 142 -1.11 18.01 4.29
N ARG A 143 -1.32 18.66 5.45
CA ARG A 143 -2.47 19.54 5.64
C ARG A 143 -2.43 20.72 4.68
N GLY A 144 -1.26 21.31 4.46
CA GLY A 144 -1.06 22.37 3.47
C GLY A 144 -1.39 21.90 2.04
N LYS A 145 -0.94 20.71 1.63
CA LYS A 145 -1.29 20.09 0.34
C LYS A 145 -2.80 19.89 0.23
N ALA A 146 -3.42 19.26 1.22
CA ALA A 146 -4.85 18.97 1.23
C ALA A 146 -5.72 20.25 1.18
N GLU A 147 -5.34 21.28 1.93
CA GLU A 147 -6.00 22.59 1.93
C GLU A 147 -5.85 23.32 0.58
N LEU A 148 -4.67 23.26 -0.04
CA LEU A 148 -4.42 23.87 -1.35
C LEU A 148 -5.24 23.19 -2.45
N GLU A 149 -5.33 21.86 -2.42
CA GLU A 149 -6.17 21.06 -3.32
C GLU A 149 -7.66 21.34 -3.10
N ASP A 150 -8.12 21.38 -1.85
CA ASP A 150 -9.53 21.64 -1.52
C ASP A 150 -9.98 23.07 -1.82
N ALA A 151 -9.08 24.05 -1.70
CA ALA A 151 -9.40 25.46 -1.90
C ALA A 151 -9.46 25.83 -3.39
N ARG A 152 -8.91 24.99 -4.28
CA ARG A 152 -8.81 25.29 -5.69
C ARG A 152 -9.55 24.22 -6.49
N HIS A 153 -10.61 24.59 -7.19
CA HIS A 153 -11.18 23.74 -8.25
C HIS A 153 -10.19 23.69 -9.43
N LEU A 154 -9.08 22.97 -9.25
CA LEU A 154 -8.05 22.83 -10.26
C LEU A 154 -8.47 21.76 -11.25
N HIS A 155 -8.52 22.15 -12.50
CA HIS A 155 -8.47 21.19 -13.59
C HIS A 155 -7.03 20.66 -13.69
N SER A 156 -6.82 19.37 -13.47
CA SER A 156 -5.55 18.72 -13.81
C SER A 156 -5.59 18.15 -15.22
N GLN A 157 -4.44 17.64 -15.65
CA GLN A 157 -4.29 16.80 -16.82
C GLN A 157 -3.35 15.67 -16.42
N PRO A 158 -3.41 14.50 -17.09
CA PRO A 158 -2.47 13.41 -16.82
C PRO A 158 -1.03 13.90 -16.90
N CYS A 159 -0.27 13.62 -15.86
CA CYS A 159 1.10 14.06 -15.69
C CYS A 159 1.82 13.09 -14.77
N VAL A 160 3.09 12.80 -15.06
CA VAL A 160 3.95 11.98 -14.22
C VAL A 160 5.17 12.76 -13.75
N ALA A 161 5.69 12.41 -12.58
CA ALA A 161 7.02 12.82 -12.14
C ALA A 161 8.01 11.65 -12.25
N ILE A 162 9.18 11.92 -12.80
CA ILE A 162 10.22 10.93 -13.06
C ILE A 162 11.52 11.45 -12.45
N TRP A 163 12.02 10.72 -11.48
CA TRP A 163 13.30 10.98 -10.82
C TRP A 163 14.38 10.11 -11.45
N ASP A 164 15.41 10.75 -12.02
CA ASP A 164 16.58 10.06 -12.55
C ASP A 164 17.51 9.56 -11.42
N ASP A 165 17.33 10.08 -10.19
CA ASP A 165 18.07 9.71 -8.98
C ASP A 165 17.16 8.99 -7.99
N LEU A 166 17.16 7.67 -8.05
CA LEU A 166 16.28 6.83 -7.24
C LEU A 166 16.60 6.92 -5.74
N ALA A 167 17.86 7.19 -5.36
CA ALA A 167 18.24 7.39 -3.97
C ALA A 167 17.69 8.73 -3.43
N ALA A 168 17.73 9.79 -4.23
CA ALA A 168 17.07 11.05 -3.87
C ALA A 168 15.55 10.89 -3.78
N MET A 169 14.94 10.17 -4.72
CA MET A 169 13.51 9.86 -4.70
C MET A 169 13.13 9.04 -3.47
N ALA A 170 13.88 7.99 -3.13
CA ALA A 170 13.62 7.16 -1.96
C ALA A 170 13.66 7.97 -0.66
N ARG A 171 14.65 8.85 -0.51
CA ARG A 171 14.72 9.78 0.65
C ARG A 171 13.54 10.77 0.64
N TYR A 172 13.17 11.29 -0.52
CA TYR A 172 11.98 12.14 -0.66
C TYR A 172 10.72 11.38 -0.23
N ARG A 173 10.51 10.14 -0.67
CA ARG A 173 9.34 9.34 -0.30
C ARG A 173 9.32 8.96 1.16
N ILE A 174 10.47 8.66 1.76
CA ILE A 174 10.54 8.47 3.21
C ILE A 174 10.08 9.74 3.95
N ALA A 175 10.42 10.94 3.46
CA ALA A 175 9.92 12.18 4.04
C ALA A 175 8.44 12.45 3.73
N ASP A 176 7.99 12.23 2.50
CA ASP A 176 6.67 12.60 1.97
C ASP A 176 5.55 11.61 2.33
N ALA A 177 5.84 10.31 2.27
CA ALA A 177 4.86 9.23 2.39
C ALA A 177 4.73 8.69 3.82
N VAL A 178 5.01 9.51 4.83
CA VAL A 178 4.89 9.16 6.25
C VAL A 178 5.89 8.10 6.72
N PHE A 179 6.55 7.30 5.87
CA PHE A 179 7.52 6.24 6.23
C PHE A 179 8.84 6.70 6.89
N CYS A 180 8.99 7.98 7.23
CA CYS A 180 10.15 8.52 7.96
C CYS A 180 10.39 7.81 9.29
N HIS A 181 9.33 7.35 9.95
CA HIS A 181 9.42 6.56 11.18
C HIS A 181 9.89 5.12 10.89
N VAL A 182 9.48 4.52 9.76
CA VAL A 182 9.96 3.20 9.33
C VAL A 182 11.45 3.24 9.11
N TRP A 183 11.93 4.31 8.47
CA TRP A 183 13.37 4.52 8.30
C TRP A 183 14.10 4.67 9.65
N TYR A 184 13.53 5.42 10.59
CA TYR A 184 14.10 5.60 11.93
C TYR A 184 14.26 4.28 12.69
N ASP A 185 13.25 3.42 12.63
CA ASP A 185 13.23 2.11 13.29
C ASP A 185 13.83 0.98 12.41
N SER A 186 14.36 1.33 11.23
CA SER A 186 15.10 0.39 10.37
C SER A 186 16.60 0.37 10.73
N PRO A 187 17.35 -0.65 10.27
CA PRO A 187 18.81 -0.69 10.42
C PRO A 187 19.56 0.52 9.83
N GLY A 188 18.92 1.34 8.99
CA GLY A 188 19.52 2.53 8.39
C GLY A 188 20.54 2.23 7.29
N ASP A 189 20.53 1.01 6.74
CA ASP A 189 21.40 0.60 5.63
C ASP A 189 20.78 0.88 4.24
N GLU A 190 21.55 0.67 3.18
CA GLU A 190 21.09 0.91 1.81
C GLU A 190 19.90 0.02 1.43
N ALA A 191 19.89 -1.25 1.87
CA ALA A 191 18.78 -2.16 1.60
C ALA A 191 17.47 -1.66 2.27
N SER A 192 17.56 -1.18 3.51
CA SER A 192 16.43 -0.58 4.23
C SER A 192 15.97 0.72 3.56
N LEU A 193 16.87 1.50 2.97
CA LEU A 193 16.54 2.73 2.23
C LEU A 193 15.80 2.39 0.94
N VAL A 194 16.33 1.40 0.21
CA VAL A 194 15.71 0.85 -1.00
C VAL A 194 14.32 0.33 -0.66
N MET A 195 14.18 -0.49 0.38
CA MET A 195 12.90 -1.10 0.71
C MET A 195 11.89 -0.10 1.29
N ALA A 196 12.28 0.79 2.21
CA ALA A 196 11.35 1.78 2.75
C ALA A 196 10.98 2.85 1.72
N GLY A 197 11.93 3.27 0.88
CA GLY A 197 11.72 4.36 -0.08
C GLY A 197 11.17 3.92 -1.44
N LEU A 198 11.55 2.73 -1.94
CA LEU A 198 11.01 2.16 -3.19
C LEU A 198 9.92 1.13 -2.95
N GLY A 199 9.83 0.52 -1.77
CA GLY A 199 8.79 -0.46 -1.47
C GLY A 199 7.38 0.13 -1.50
N CYS A 200 7.23 1.46 -1.37
CA CYS A 200 5.97 2.16 -1.69
C CYS A 200 5.44 1.83 -3.09
N ALA A 201 6.29 1.35 -3.99
CA ALA A 201 5.88 0.92 -5.31
C ALA A 201 4.87 -0.25 -5.25
N VAL A 202 4.84 -1.06 -4.17
CA VAL A 202 3.75 -2.04 -3.93
C VAL A 202 2.38 -1.36 -3.92
N HIS A 203 2.30 -0.20 -3.27
CA HIS A 203 1.10 0.64 -3.28
C HIS A 203 0.91 1.34 -4.63
N ASP A 204 1.93 2.08 -5.06
CA ASP A 204 1.86 2.96 -6.23
C ASP A 204 1.62 2.18 -7.53
N LEU A 205 2.01 0.91 -7.63
CA LEU A 205 1.76 0.09 -8.82
C LEU A 205 0.27 -0.27 -8.98
N ILE A 206 -0.41 -0.55 -7.87
CA ILE A 206 -1.86 -0.82 -7.88
C ILE A 206 -2.64 0.46 -8.20
N ASP A 207 -2.15 1.62 -7.77
CA ASP A 207 -2.82 2.92 -7.97
C ASP A 207 -2.28 3.74 -9.14
N VAL A 208 -1.35 3.19 -9.94
CA VAL A 208 -0.67 3.94 -11.01
C VAL A 208 -1.63 4.56 -12.02
N GLY A 209 -2.71 3.88 -12.40
CA GLY A 209 -3.70 4.41 -13.32
C GLY A 209 -4.45 5.64 -12.79
N PRO A 210 -5.15 5.53 -11.64
CA PRO A 210 -5.82 6.65 -10.99
C PRO A 210 -4.88 7.81 -10.66
N ASP A 211 -3.67 7.53 -10.18
CA ASP A 211 -2.69 8.56 -9.82
C ASP A 211 -2.27 9.36 -11.06
N VAL A 212 -1.90 8.65 -12.14
CA VAL A 212 -1.57 9.29 -13.42
C VAL A 212 -2.78 10.01 -13.99
N ALA A 213 -3.97 9.40 -13.92
CA ALA A 213 -5.20 10.01 -14.39
C ALA A 213 -5.46 11.32 -13.66
N CYS A 214 -5.29 11.42 -12.35
CA CYS A 214 -5.55 12.66 -11.61
C CYS A 214 -4.40 13.68 -11.64
N GLY A 215 -3.25 13.31 -12.24
CA GLY A 215 -2.04 14.13 -12.29
C GLY A 215 -1.28 14.16 -10.96
N GLU A 216 -1.41 13.11 -10.15
CA GLU A 216 -0.64 12.94 -8.91
C GLU A 216 0.84 12.69 -9.26
N ILE A 217 1.71 13.49 -8.64
CA ILE A 217 3.15 13.53 -8.96
C ILE A 217 4.00 12.77 -7.94
N SER A 218 3.38 12.16 -6.93
CA SER A 218 4.07 11.38 -5.90
C SER A 218 4.19 9.89 -6.22
N ASN A 219 3.46 9.38 -7.23
CA ASN A 219 3.56 8.00 -7.67
C ASN A 219 4.95 7.72 -8.27
N ILE A 220 5.65 6.70 -7.77
CA ILE A 220 7.04 6.43 -8.14
C ILE A 220 7.23 5.48 -9.33
N ILE A 221 6.18 4.81 -9.81
CA ILE A 221 6.27 3.87 -10.93
C ILE A 221 6.84 4.50 -12.21
N PRO A 222 6.49 5.74 -12.58
CA PRO A 222 7.14 6.43 -13.70
C PRO A 222 8.65 6.60 -13.51
N SER A 223 9.14 6.70 -12.28
CA SER A 223 10.58 6.75 -11.99
C SER A 223 11.26 5.40 -12.19
N LEU A 224 10.65 4.31 -11.69
CA LEU A 224 11.17 2.95 -11.85
C LEU A 224 11.17 2.46 -13.30
N THR A 225 10.23 2.96 -14.10
CA THR A 225 10.12 2.70 -15.53
C THR A 225 10.84 3.73 -16.41
N ARG A 226 11.45 4.77 -15.82
CA ARG A 226 12.00 5.93 -16.56
C ARG A 226 10.99 6.54 -17.55
N GLY A 227 9.72 6.53 -17.21
CA GLY A 227 8.61 7.09 -18.00
C GLY A 227 8.02 6.14 -19.03
N ASP A 228 8.54 4.91 -19.17
CA ASP A 228 7.93 3.90 -20.02
C ASP A 228 6.79 3.19 -19.28
N LEU A 229 5.54 3.64 -19.49
CA LEU A 229 4.36 3.02 -18.90
C LEU A 229 3.78 1.88 -19.76
N SER A 230 4.59 1.28 -20.63
CA SER A 230 4.20 0.06 -21.35
C SER A 230 3.98 -1.12 -20.39
N ILE A 231 3.15 -2.07 -20.83
CA ILE A 231 2.86 -3.29 -20.06
C ILE A 231 4.15 -4.04 -19.72
N ALA A 232 5.11 -4.10 -20.65
CA ALA A 232 6.38 -4.80 -20.44
C ALA A 232 7.26 -4.11 -19.38
N ALA A 233 7.33 -2.78 -19.38
CA ALA A 233 8.09 -2.04 -18.38
C ALA A 233 7.45 -2.14 -16.99
N LEU A 234 6.12 -1.99 -16.91
CA LEU A 234 5.36 -2.20 -15.66
C LEU A 234 5.53 -3.64 -15.14
N ARG A 235 5.51 -4.63 -16.04
CA ARG A 235 5.72 -6.05 -15.69
C ARG A 235 7.11 -6.29 -15.13
N SER A 236 8.12 -5.65 -15.68
CA SER A 236 9.50 -5.77 -15.19
C SER A 236 9.64 -5.21 -13.77
N VAL A 237 9.00 -4.06 -13.47
CA VAL A 237 8.92 -3.51 -12.10
C VAL A 237 8.18 -4.47 -11.16
N TYR A 238 7.05 -5.03 -11.61
CA TYR A 238 6.29 -6.03 -10.85
C TYR A 238 7.13 -7.26 -10.49
N VAL A 239 7.86 -7.83 -11.44
CA VAL A 239 8.77 -8.95 -11.22
C VAL A 239 9.86 -8.60 -10.19
N GLY A 240 10.41 -7.38 -10.28
CA GLY A 240 11.37 -6.86 -9.30
C GLY A 240 10.83 -6.82 -7.87
N MET A 241 9.56 -6.40 -7.71
CA MET A 241 8.89 -6.40 -6.40
C MET A 241 8.71 -7.80 -5.85
N VAL A 242 8.25 -8.74 -6.67
CA VAL A 242 8.08 -10.14 -6.25
C VAL A 242 9.42 -10.71 -5.78
N ALA A 243 10.50 -10.47 -6.52
CA ALA A 243 11.83 -10.92 -6.15
C ALA A 243 12.32 -10.31 -4.83
N ALA A 244 12.06 -9.03 -4.60
CA ALA A 244 12.40 -8.35 -3.35
C ALA A 244 11.58 -8.88 -2.17
N MET A 245 10.27 -9.07 -2.35
CA MET A 245 9.38 -9.65 -1.33
C MET A 245 9.80 -11.08 -0.97
N GLU A 246 10.15 -11.91 -1.95
CA GLU A 246 10.67 -13.26 -1.72
C GLU A 246 11.98 -13.24 -0.92
N TRP A 247 12.89 -12.33 -1.25
CA TRP A 247 14.15 -12.20 -0.53
C TRP A 247 13.91 -11.83 0.94
N TYR A 248 13.08 -10.81 1.22
CA TYR A 248 12.78 -10.43 2.60
C TYR A 248 12.05 -11.55 3.36
N ALA A 249 11.07 -12.20 2.75
CA ALA A 249 10.38 -13.34 3.36
C ALA A 249 11.34 -14.46 3.78
N ALA A 250 12.41 -14.71 3.01
CA ALA A 250 13.37 -15.78 3.26
C ALA A 250 14.50 -15.39 4.22
N TYR A 251 15.04 -14.17 4.12
CA TYR A 251 16.30 -13.79 4.75
C TYR A 251 16.16 -12.79 5.89
N ASP A 252 15.20 -11.86 5.80
CA ASP A 252 15.00 -10.81 6.81
C ASP A 252 13.51 -10.44 6.96
N PRO A 253 12.65 -11.41 7.35
CA PRO A 253 11.19 -11.23 7.32
C PRO A 253 10.66 -10.27 8.38
N PHE A 254 11.53 -9.82 9.29
CA PHE A 254 11.22 -8.93 10.41
C PHE A 254 11.88 -7.57 10.28
N ASN A 255 12.51 -7.27 9.14
CA ASN A 255 13.01 -5.93 8.85
C ASN A 255 11.85 -4.93 8.89
N THR A 256 11.97 -3.84 9.66
CA THR A 256 10.92 -2.82 9.79
C THR A 256 10.48 -2.26 8.43
N ALA A 257 11.42 -2.02 7.51
CA ALA A 257 11.12 -1.56 6.16
C ALA A 257 10.40 -2.62 5.32
N ALA A 258 10.74 -3.90 5.47
CA ALA A 258 10.04 -4.97 4.77
C ALA A 258 8.63 -5.20 5.35
N LEU A 259 8.48 -5.17 6.68
CA LEU A 259 7.20 -5.29 7.37
C LEU A 259 6.26 -4.16 6.97
N ALA A 260 6.76 -2.93 6.84
CA ALA A 260 6.01 -1.80 6.31
C ALA A 260 5.37 -2.11 4.94
N ILE A 261 6.12 -2.75 4.05
CA ILE A 261 5.62 -3.15 2.72
C ILE A 261 4.62 -4.31 2.80
N LEU A 262 4.90 -5.31 3.62
CA LEU A 262 3.96 -6.41 3.87
C LEU A 262 2.62 -5.88 4.39
N MET A 263 2.66 -5.00 5.39
CA MET A 263 1.47 -4.43 5.99
C MET A 263 0.75 -3.47 5.04
N THR A 264 1.46 -2.78 4.15
CA THR A 264 0.86 -1.99 3.07
C THR A 264 0.04 -2.86 2.12
N HIS A 265 0.54 -4.04 1.72
CA HIS A 265 -0.21 -4.97 0.89
C HIS A 265 -1.54 -5.39 1.54
N TRP A 266 -1.50 -5.77 2.82
CA TRP A 266 -2.71 -6.18 3.55
C TRP A 266 -3.67 -5.02 3.79
N TRP A 267 -3.14 -3.84 4.12
CA TRP A 267 -3.92 -2.62 4.24
C TRP A 267 -4.67 -2.28 2.95
N GLN A 268 -4.05 -2.45 1.77
CA GLN A 268 -4.74 -2.22 0.50
C GLN A 268 -5.89 -3.22 0.23
N LEU A 269 -5.90 -4.37 0.91
CA LEU A 269 -6.99 -5.36 0.82
C LEU A 269 -8.11 -5.05 1.80
N ASP A 270 -7.80 -4.59 3.02
CA ASP A 270 -8.80 -4.20 4.02
C ASP A 270 -9.35 -2.77 3.85
N ASN A 271 -8.69 -1.97 2.99
CA ASN A 271 -9.11 -0.61 2.64
C ASN A 271 -9.93 -0.57 1.34
N LEU A 272 -11.21 -0.19 1.47
CA LEU A 272 -12.12 -0.05 0.34
C LEU A 272 -11.70 0.98 -0.72
N ARG A 273 -10.75 1.87 -0.44
CA ARG A 273 -10.22 2.81 -1.42
C ARG A 273 -9.72 2.11 -2.68
N HIS A 274 -8.95 1.04 -2.51
CA HIS A 274 -8.19 0.47 -3.62
C HIS A 274 -8.99 -0.48 -4.50
N ARG A 275 -10.06 -1.10 -3.95
CA ARG A 275 -10.93 -2.08 -4.62
C ARG A 275 -10.14 -3.20 -5.32
N THR A 276 -9.06 -3.64 -4.65
CA THR A 276 -8.03 -4.54 -5.19
C THR A 276 -8.62 -5.81 -5.78
N VAL A 277 -9.54 -6.48 -5.05
CA VAL A 277 -10.18 -7.72 -5.50
C VAL A 277 -11.20 -7.47 -6.60
N ALA A 278 -12.05 -6.44 -6.49
CA ALA A 278 -12.98 -6.08 -7.55
C ALA A 278 -12.26 -5.76 -8.89
N LEU A 279 -11.09 -5.12 -8.83
CA LEU A 279 -10.26 -4.83 -10.00
C LEU A 279 -9.75 -6.09 -10.71
N MET A 280 -9.43 -7.17 -9.98
CA MET A 280 -9.00 -8.45 -10.59
C MET A 280 -10.04 -9.00 -11.58
N SER A 281 -11.33 -8.73 -11.34
CA SER A 281 -12.41 -9.18 -12.23
C SER A 281 -12.51 -8.42 -13.55
N ARG A 282 -11.85 -7.25 -13.64
CA ARG A 282 -12.02 -6.32 -14.77
C ARG A 282 -11.14 -6.66 -15.96
N VAL A 283 -10.20 -7.61 -15.81
CA VAL A 283 -9.44 -8.18 -16.92
C VAL A 283 -9.66 -9.69 -16.99
N SER A 284 -9.54 -10.26 -18.19
CA SER A 284 -9.63 -11.73 -18.35
C SER A 284 -8.48 -12.41 -17.62
N THR A 285 -8.76 -13.51 -16.93
CA THR A 285 -7.76 -14.33 -16.26
C THR A 285 -6.85 -14.99 -17.31
N SER A 286 -5.56 -15.07 -17.00
CA SER A 286 -4.56 -15.74 -17.85
C SER A 286 -3.46 -16.34 -16.96
N PRO A 287 -3.06 -17.60 -17.19
CA PRO A 287 -1.89 -18.18 -16.55
C PRO A 287 -0.61 -17.36 -16.78
N ASP A 288 -0.49 -16.64 -17.90
CA ASP A 288 0.67 -15.79 -18.22
C ASP A 288 0.85 -14.62 -17.24
N TYR A 289 -0.17 -14.33 -16.42
CA TYR A 289 -0.06 -13.33 -15.36
C TYR A 289 0.72 -13.85 -14.16
N ALA A 290 0.83 -15.16 -13.98
CA ALA A 290 1.62 -15.76 -12.93
C ALA A 290 3.12 -15.63 -13.23
N VAL A 291 3.90 -15.31 -12.20
CA VAL A 291 5.36 -15.16 -12.29
C VAL A 291 6.07 -15.68 -11.05
N SER A 292 7.21 -16.32 -11.27
CA SER A 292 8.17 -16.66 -10.24
C SER A 292 9.56 -16.18 -10.67
N PRO A 293 10.06 -15.06 -10.13
CA PRO A 293 11.41 -14.59 -10.44
C PRO A 293 12.49 -15.57 -9.95
N GLU A 294 13.67 -15.46 -10.55
CA GLU A 294 14.86 -16.10 -10.00
C GLU A 294 15.17 -15.53 -8.61
N LYS A 295 15.68 -16.39 -7.71
CA LYS A 295 15.99 -15.99 -6.34
C LYS A 295 17.16 -15.02 -6.33
N LEU A 296 16.96 -13.87 -5.69
CA LEU A 296 18.04 -12.90 -5.49
C LEU A 296 19.15 -13.52 -4.62
N THR A 297 20.40 -13.39 -5.07
CA THR A 297 21.58 -13.88 -4.34
C THR A 297 22.11 -12.88 -3.29
N SER A 298 21.56 -11.67 -3.28
CA SER A 298 21.92 -10.57 -2.38
C SER A 298 20.68 -9.75 -2.03
N ALA A 299 20.80 -8.88 -1.03
CA ALA A 299 19.74 -7.94 -0.68
C ALA A 299 19.28 -7.11 -1.90
N PRO A 300 17.98 -6.74 -1.97
CA PRO A 300 17.46 -5.87 -3.02
C PRO A 300 18.23 -4.56 -3.08
N SER A 301 18.43 -4.07 -4.30
CA SER A 301 19.05 -2.77 -4.61
C SER A 301 18.08 -1.90 -5.39
N PHE A 302 18.42 -0.63 -5.65
CA PHE A 302 17.60 0.22 -6.51
C PHE A 302 17.33 -0.43 -7.87
N ASP A 303 18.33 -1.07 -8.47
CA ASP A 303 18.22 -1.70 -9.79
C ASP A 303 17.19 -2.84 -9.80
N THR A 304 17.03 -3.57 -8.69
CA THR A 304 16.04 -4.66 -8.53
C THR A 304 14.63 -4.20 -8.89
N PHE A 305 14.26 -2.97 -8.53
CA PHE A 305 12.92 -2.41 -8.73
C PHE A 305 12.74 -1.72 -10.10
N THR A 306 13.80 -1.55 -10.89
CA THR A 306 13.71 -0.87 -12.17
C THR A 306 13.19 -1.81 -13.27
N HIS A 307 12.58 -1.24 -14.31
CA HIS A 307 12.22 -2.00 -15.50
C HIS A 307 13.44 -2.61 -16.25
N THR A 308 14.67 -2.19 -15.90
CA THR A 308 15.93 -2.69 -16.44
C THR A 308 16.62 -3.69 -15.50
N ASN A 309 15.89 -4.30 -14.56
CA ASN A 309 16.48 -5.22 -13.58
C ASN A 309 17.08 -6.51 -14.18
N HIS A 310 16.72 -6.86 -15.43
CA HIS A 310 17.19 -8.05 -16.16
C HIS A 310 16.95 -9.39 -15.42
N LEU A 311 16.03 -9.41 -14.46
CA LEU A 311 15.68 -10.62 -13.71
C LEU A 311 15.02 -11.64 -14.64
N LYS A 312 15.47 -12.89 -14.57
CA LYS A 312 14.77 -14.00 -15.19
C LYS A 312 13.59 -14.41 -14.32
N TYR A 313 12.56 -14.95 -14.95
CA TYR A 313 11.38 -15.46 -14.25
C TYR A 313 10.72 -16.58 -15.05
N ASP A 314 10.10 -17.49 -14.33
CA ASP A 314 9.16 -18.46 -14.89
C ASP A 314 7.76 -17.85 -14.90
N GLU A 315 6.91 -18.28 -15.83
CA GLU A 315 5.52 -17.83 -15.97
C GLU A 315 4.59 -18.99 -16.34
N GLY A 316 3.28 -18.73 -16.29
CA GLY A 316 2.27 -19.70 -16.71
C GLY A 316 1.79 -20.64 -15.62
N GLN A 317 1.10 -21.70 -16.04
CA GLN A 317 0.35 -22.60 -15.15
C GLN A 317 1.21 -23.26 -14.07
N ALA A 318 2.46 -23.62 -14.38
CA ALA A 318 3.35 -24.25 -13.40
C ALA A 318 3.57 -23.37 -12.16
N VAL A 319 3.65 -22.05 -12.32
CA VAL A 319 3.78 -21.12 -11.19
C VAL A 319 2.51 -21.11 -10.33
N ILE A 320 1.33 -21.18 -10.95
CA ILE A 320 0.04 -21.26 -10.25
C ILE A 320 -0.06 -22.56 -9.46
N ASP A 321 0.34 -23.68 -10.07
CA ASP A 321 0.35 -24.99 -9.43
C ASP A 321 1.29 -24.99 -8.21
N ASP A 322 2.49 -24.41 -8.31
CA ASP A 322 3.41 -24.22 -7.18
C ASP A 322 2.77 -23.38 -6.05
N GLN A 323 2.04 -22.30 -6.40
CA GLN A 323 1.36 -21.47 -5.40
C GLN A 323 0.20 -22.21 -4.72
N ARG A 324 -0.42 -23.16 -5.41
CA ARG A 324 -1.47 -24.01 -4.85
C ARG A 324 -0.91 -25.04 -3.87
N GLU A 325 0.20 -25.69 -4.24
CA GLU A 325 0.91 -26.59 -3.32
C GLU A 325 1.37 -25.84 -2.06
N GLU A 326 1.88 -24.62 -2.22
CA GLU A 326 2.25 -23.76 -1.12
C GLU A 326 1.06 -23.42 -0.21
N LEU A 327 -0.08 -23.06 -0.79
CA LEU A 327 -1.29 -22.75 -0.04
C LEU A 327 -1.81 -23.98 0.72
N ASP A 328 -1.81 -25.15 0.09
CA ASP A 328 -2.24 -26.41 0.70
C ASP A 328 -1.31 -26.81 1.86
N HIS A 329 0.00 -26.58 1.72
CA HIS A 329 0.96 -26.74 2.81
C HIS A 329 0.68 -25.79 3.97
N LEU A 330 0.45 -24.50 3.71
CA LEU A 330 0.12 -23.51 4.74
C LEU A 330 -1.20 -23.82 5.46
N GLU A 331 -2.22 -24.29 4.74
CA GLU A 331 -3.49 -24.71 5.33
C GLU A 331 -3.29 -25.92 6.24
N ALA A 332 -2.48 -26.90 5.82
CA ALA A 332 -2.15 -28.09 6.61
C ALA A 332 -1.39 -27.79 7.91
N LEU A 333 -0.65 -26.67 7.98
CA LEU A 333 -0.01 -26.22 9.24
C LEU A 333 -1.04 -25.77 10.29
N GLY A 334 -2.29 -25.47 9.90
CA GLY A 334 -3.40 -25.27 10.84
C GLY A 334 -3.32 -24.02 11.72
N PHE A 335 -2.64 -22.96 11.28
CA PHE A 335 -2.58 -21.68 12.02
C PHE A 335 -3.97 -21.05 12.15
N GLU A 336 -4.63 -21.25 13.30
CA GLU A 336 -6.05 -20.86 13.55
C GLU A 336 -6.35 -19.42 13.13
N ASP A 337 -5.53 -18.47 13.56
CA ASP A 337 -5.66 -17.02 13.28
C ASP A 337 -5.52 -16.65 11.79
N ILE A 338 -5.11 -17.58 10.93
CA ILE A 338 -4.89 -17.39 9.49
C ILE A 338 -5.90 -18.18 8.65
N GLN A 339 -6.54 -19.21 9.21
CA GLN A 339 -7.45 -20.08 8.47
C GLN A 339 -8.63 -19.30 7.86
N GLY A 340 -9.16 -18.32 8.58
CA GLY A 340 -10.22 -17.45 8.08
C GLY A 340 -9.79 -16.67 6.83
N LEU A 341 -8.59 -16.07 6.86
CA LEU A 341 -8.01 -15.36 5.72
C LEU A 341 -7.79 -16.27 4.50
N ILE A 342 -7.25 -17.48 4.71
CA ILE A 342 -7.04 -18.46 3.64
C ILE A 342 -8.36 -18.79 2.93
N LYS A 343 -9.40 -19.12 3.71
CA LYS A 343 -10.67 -19.61 3.19
C LYS A 343 -11.53 -18.52 2.55
N THR A 344 -11.47 -17.30 3.08
CA THR A 344 -12.32 -16.19 2.63
C THR A 344 -11.69 -15.34 1.53
N LEU A 345 -10.35 -15.30 1.43
CA LEU A 345 -9.64 -14.47 0.45
C LEU A 345 -8.66 -15.27 -0.41
N ILE A 346 -7.64 -15.87 0.19
CA ILE A 346 -6.46 -16.35 -0.57
C ILE A 346 -6.83 -17.50 -1.52
N ARG A 347 -7.55 -18.51 -1.01
CA ARG A 347 -7.98 -19.65 -1.84
C ARG A 347 -8.96 -19.22 -2.94
N PRO A 348 -10.03 -18.45 -2.66
CA PRO A 348 -10.89 -17.90 -3.71
C PRO A 348 -10.15 -17.10 -4.78
N VAL A 349 -9.18 -16.26 -4.39
CA VAL A 349 -8.38 -15.46 -5.34
C VAL A 349 -7.50 -16.37 -6.20
N LEU A 350 -6.84 -17.37 -5.60
CA LEU A 350 -6.03 -18.33 -6.35
C LEU A 350 -6.88 -19.18 -7.30
N ASP A 351 -8.05 -19.65 -6.86
CA ASP A 351 -8.99 -20.40 -7.68
C ASP A 351 -9.56 -19.57 -8.84
N TYR A 352 -9.75 -18.26 -8.63
CA TYR A 352 -10.11 -17.33 -9.69
C TYR A 352 -8.97 -17.13 -10.69
N ALA A 353 -7.74 -16.90 -10.22
CA ALA A 353 -6.55 -16.74 -11.07
C ALA A 353 -6.30 -17.99 -11.95
N ASP A 354 -6.56 -19.17 -11.39
CA ASP A 354 -6.48 -20.48 -12.05
C ASP A 354 -7.75 -20.85 -12.86
N ALA A 355 -8.70 -19.92 -13.01
CA ALA A 355 -9.97 -20.12 -13.70
C ALA A 355 -10.81 -21.33 -13.22
N ARG A 356 -10.57 -21.84 -12.01
CA ARG A 356 -11.34 -22.93 -11.37
C ARG A 356 -12.65 -22.44 -10.77
N ASP A 357 -12.67 -21.22 -10.25
CA ASP A 357 -13.90 -20.48 -9.92
C ASP A 357 -13.95 -19.19 -10.75
N ARG A 358 -15.16 -18.71 -10.99
CA ARG A 358 -15.42 -17.44 -11.69
C ARG A 358 -15.84 -16.32 -10.73
N ARG A 359 -15.88 -16.62 -9.43
CA ARG A 359 -16.33 -15.69 -8.40
C ARG A 359 -15.15 -15.29 -7.54
N LEU A 360 -15.01 -13.98 -7.37
CA LEU A 360 -14.15 -13.40 -6.36
C LEU A 360 -14.98 -13.04 -5.13
N PRO A 361 -14.37 -13.08 -3.93
CA PRO A 361 -15.03 -12.60 -2.74
C PRO A 361 -15.21 -11.06 -2.84
N ILE A 362 -16.32 -10.56 -2.31
CA ILE A 362 -16.52 -9.11 -2.17
C ILE A 362 -15.82 -8.62 -0.90
N GLU A 363 -15.38 -7.37 -0.89
CA GLU A 363 -14.47 -6.82 0.13
C GLU A 363 -14.98 -7.03 1.57
N ILE A 364 -16.28 -6.90 1.80
CA ILE A 364 -16.90 -7.06 3.13
C ILE A 364 -16.72 -8.47 3.71
N THR A 365 -16.60 -9.48 2.86
CA THR A 365 -16.56 -10.89 3.28
C THR A 365 -15.22 -11.31 3.86
N TYR A 366 -14.14 -10.62 3.50
CA TYR A 366 -12.79 -10.98 3.94
C TYR A 366 -12.11 -9.89 4.77
N CYS A 367 -12.61 -8.65 4.76
CA CYS A 367 -11.98 -7.51 5.46
C CYS A 367 -11.69 -7.80 6.94
N THR A 368 -12.64 -8.40 7.67
CA THR A 368 -12.41 -8.77 9.09
C THR A 368 -11.28 -9.78 9.23
N GLU A 369 -11.18 -10.75 8.33
CA GLU A 369 -10.15 -11.79 8.40
C GLU A 369 -8.77 -11.23 8.07
N VAL A 370 -8.67 -10.28 7.13
CA VAL A 370 -7.42 -9.54 6.87
C VAL A 370 -7.01 -8.76 8.11
N LEU A 371 -7.92 -7.99 8.71
CA LEU A 371 -7.62 -7.20 9.91
C LEU A 371 -7.19 -8.08 11.08
N GLU A 372 -7.87 -9.20 11.32
CA GLU A 372 -7.53 -10.18 12.36
C GLU A 372 -6.13 -10.79 12.12
N ALA A 373 -5.83 -11.15 10.87
CA ALA A 373 -4.52 -11.64 10.49
C ALA A 373 -3.44 -10.56 10.64
N CYS A 374 -3.76 -9.29 10.40
CA CYS A 374 -2.86 -8.16 10.62
C CYS A 374 -2.59 -7.86 12.10
N LEU A 375 -3.45 -8.30 13.04
CA LEU A 375 -3.18 -8.21 14.49
C LEU A 375 -2.16 -9.26 14.95
N SER A 376 -1.01 -9.34 14.29
CA SER A 376 0.12 -10.16 14.71
C SER A 376 0.88 -9.46 15.82
N ARG A 377 0.92 -10.03 17.04
CA ARG A 377 1.77 -9.49 18.12
C ARG A 377 3.16 -10.14 18.03
N ARG A 378 4.22 -9.32 18.06
CA ARG A 378 5.64 -9.71 18.04
C ARG A 378 6.09 -10.39 16.73
N HIS A 379 7.41 -10.44 16.52
CA HIS A 379 8.07 -11.24 15.48
C HIS A 379 7.69 -12.72 15.64
N SER A 380 6.64 -13.14 14.93
CA SER A 380 5.96 -14.42 15.12
C SER A 380 5.90 -15.18 13.80
N GLU A 381 5.68 -16.50 13.90
CA GLU A 381 5.45 -17.34 12.72
C GLU A 381 4.26 -16.84 11.87
N LYS A 382 3.29 -16.16 12.49
CA LYS A 382 2.16 -15.52 11.80
C LYS A 382 2.62 -14.51 10.74
N VAL A 383 3.65 -13.69 11.04
CA VAL A 383 4.23 -12.74 10.07
C VAL A 383 4.89 -13.47 8.89
N LYS A 384 5.61 -14.57 9.15
CA LYS A 384 6.20 -15.38 8.07
C LYS A 384 5.12 -16.03 7.20
N VAL A 385 4.01 -16.46 7.78
CA VAL A 385 2.86 -16.98 7.04
C VAL A 385 2.21 -15.87 6.20
N LEU A 386 2.05 -14.66 6.75
CA LEU A 386 1.55 -13.51 5.99
C LEU A 386 2.44 -13.18 4.78
N TRP A 387 3.76 -13.24 4.90
CA TRP A 387 4.64 -13.11 3.73
C TRP A 387 4.33 -14.12 2.64
N ARG A 388 4.19 -15.40 3.00
CA ARG A 388 3.91 -16.48 2.06
C ARG A 388 2.53 -16.32 1.40
N LEU A 389 1.51 -15.91 2.16
CA LEU A 389 0.17 -15.65 1.62
C LEU A 389 0.13 -14.44 0.69
N ALA A 390 0.85 -13.36 1.01
CA ALA A 390 1.00 -12.23 0.11
C ALA A 390 1.68 -12.70 -1.18
N LEU A 391 2.82 -13.41 -1.07
CA LEU A 391 3.54 -13.95 -2.23
C LEU A 391 2.67 -14.84 -3.11
N ILE A 392 1.77 -15.66 -2.56
CA ILE A 392 0.81 -16.44 -3.37
C ILE A 392 -0.02 -15.52 -4.28
N MET A 393 -0.60 -14.43 -3.75
CA MET A 393 -1.42 -13.50 -4.54
C MET A 393 -0.61 -12.77 -5.63
N TRP A 394 0.64 -12.42 -5.33
CA TRP A 394 1.54 -11.79 -6.29
C TRP A 394 2.02 -12.79 -7.35
N LYS A 395 2.47 -13.98 -6.95
CA LYS A 395 3.04 -14.98 -7.86
C LYS A 395 1.99 -15.64 -8.75
N CYS A 396 0.75 -15.83 -8.28
CA CYS A 396 -0.33 -16.35 -9.13
C CYS A 396 -0.87 -15.34 -10.16
N GLY A 397 -0.41 -14.09 -10.12
CA GLY A 397 -0.80 -13.05 -11.08
C GLY A 397 -2.08 -12.29 -10.73
N ALA A 398 -2.69 -12.54 -9.57
CA ALA A 398 -3.89 -11.83 -9.15
C ALA A 398 -3.63 -10.32 -8.98
N ILE A 399 -2.52 -9.95 -8.32
CA ILE A 399 -2.14 -8.54 -8.18
C ILE A 399 -1.78 -7.92 -9.54
N TRP A 400 -1.13 -8.68 -10.43
CA TRP A 400 -0.88 -8.20 -11.79
C TRP A 400 -2.17 -7.88 -12.55
N ALA A 401 -3.21 -8.71 -12.42
CA ALA A 401 -4.53 -8.43 -12.99
C ALA A 401 -5.13 -7.13 -12.43
N THR A 402 -4.98 -6.87 -11.13
CA THR A 402 -5.36 -5.59 -10.51
C THR A 402 -4.61 -4.41 -11.15
N VAL A 403 -3.29 -4.53 -11.34
CA VAL A 403 -2.47 -3.47 -11.97
C VAL A 403 -2.95 -3.20 -13.40
N LEU A 404 -3.16 -4.25 -14.21
CA LEU A 404 -3.66 -4.10 -15.58
C LEU A 404 -5.02 -3.38 -15.61
N ALA A 405 -5.96 -3.78 -14.76
CA ALA A 405 -7.26 -3.12 -14.64
C ALA A 405 -7.11 -1.65 -14.24
N SER A 406 -6.22 -1.36 -13.29
CA SER A 406 -5.95 -0.01 -12.80
C SER A 406 -5.46 0.92 -13.90
N THR A 407 -4.59 0.48 -14.81
CA THR A 407 -4.13 1.32 -15.94
C THR A 407 -5.25 1.83 -16.86
N GLN A 408 -6.47 1.29 -16.73
CA GLN A 408 -7.61 1.65 -17.57
C GLN A 408 -8.49 2.77 -16.98
N TYR A 409 -8.20 3.27 -15.76
CA TYR A 409 -8.89 4.45 -15.23
C TYR A 409 -8.68 5.66 -16.16
N ALA A 410 -9.75 6.43 -16.36
CA ALA A 410 -9.72 7.62 -17.21
C ALA A 410 -9.71 8.89 -16.38
N HIS A 411 -8.98 9.89 -16.85
CA HIS A 411 -8.97 11.23 -16.25
C HIS A 411 -10.34 11.89 -16.37
N GLN A 412 -10.86 12.38 -15.24
CA GLN A 412 -12.18 13.01 -15.18
C GLN A 412 -12.15 14.55 -15.22
N GLY A 413 -10.97 15.18 -15.42
CA GLY A 413 -10.86 16.64 -15.51
C GLY A 413 -10.67 17.36 -14.17
N TYR A 414 -10.53 16.62 -13.07
CA TYR A 414 -10.39 17.16 -11.72
C TYR A 414 -9.07 16.71 -11.09
N THR A 415 -8.39 17.63 -10.39
CA THR A 415 -7.33 17.24 -9.45
C THR A 415 -7.93 16.35 -8.38
N ASN A 416 -7.22 15.27 -8.03
CA ASN A 416 -7.53 14.43 -6.88
C ASN A 416 -8.86 13.66 -7.06
N CYS A 417 -8.82 12.57 -7.84
CA CYS A 417 -9.98 11.72 -8.17
C CYS A 417 -10.64 11.03 -6.95
N ASP A 418 -10.08 11.14 -5.74
CA ASP A 418 -10.41 10.27 -4.59
C ASP A 418 -10.77 11.01 -3.30
N ARG A 419 -11.55 12.09 -3.39
CA ARG A 419 -12.24 12.62 -2.20
C ARG A 419 -13.73 12.44 -2.31
N GLY A 420 -14.18 11.20 -2.49
CA GLY A 420 -15.54 10.80 -2.18
C GLY A 420 -15.80 10.97 -0.68
N ARG A 421 -15.89 12.20 -0.16
CA ARG A 421 -16.14 12.48 1.26
C ARG A 421 -17.54 12.05 1.72
N GLU A 422 -18.36 11.61 0.76
CA GLU A 422 -19.75 11.20 0.93
C GLU A 422 -19.90 9.67 1.00
N ASP A 423 -18.82 8.88 0.95
CA ASP A 423 -18.85 7.40 0.99
C ASP A 423 -18.74 6.80 2.42
N LEU A 424 -19.10 7.58 3.43
CA LEU A 424 -18.96 7.25 4.86
C LEU A 424 -19.99 6.22 5.38
N ASP A 425 -20.82 5.62 4.52
CA ASP A 425 -21.96 4.79 4.94
C ASP A 425 -21.82 3.29 4.62
N GLU A 426 -22.72 2.48 5.18
CA GLU A 426 -22.74 1.02 5.00
C GLU A 426 -22.99 0.60 3.54
N SER A 427 -23.60 1.48 2.72
CA SER A 427 -23.90 1.20 1.31
C SER A 427 -22.64 1.16 0.44
N THR A 428 -21.52 1.73 0.93
CA THR A 428 -20.19 1.68 0.29
C THR A 428 -19.67 0.26 0.10
N TRP A 429 -20.05 -0.69 0.96
CA TRP A 429 -19.71 -2.12 0.79
C TRP A 429 -20.59 -2.86 -0.22
N ALA A 430 -21.76 -2.30 -0.56
CA ALA A 430 -22.77 -2.96 -1.40
C ALA A 430 -22.57 -2.72 -2.90
N GLN A 431 -21.66 -1.82 -3.29
CA GLN A 431 -21.35 -1.52 -4.69
C GLN A 431 -20.17 -2.39 -5.13
N GLY A 432 -20.44 -3.46 -5.89
CA GLY A 432 -19.45 -4.40 -6.45
C GLY A 432 -19.32 -4.32 -7.96
#